data_AF-A0A8J6P1V8-F1
#
_entry.id   AF-A0A8J6P1V8-F1
#
_cell.length_a   1.000
_cell.length_b   1.000
_cell.length_c   1.000
_cell.angle_alpha   90.00
_cell.angle_beta   90.00
_cell.angle_gamma   90.00
#
_symmetry.space_group_name_H-M   'P 1'
#
loop_
_entity.id
_entity.type
_entity.pdbx_description
1 polymer ?
#
loop_
_entity_poly.entity_id
_entity_poly.type
_entity_poly.pdbx_seq_one_letter_code
_entity_poly.pdbx_strand_id
1 'polypeptide(L)'
;MNDRLPGIVVTGASGFIGRHFVIAARDKFRIFCIARRSQKEAGIPKNDNIHWLQADITKWQNLLSAVQYIRNHGGTDYVLHLAGYYDFTMKENLAYEQTNVIGTQHLLNMSKLLKIKRFIFSSSVAACKFPLYGEVLTEESPADADFPYGHSKRRGEALIKKYSDIFPCSIVRLAAVYSDWCEYPVLYMLLRYWLSKNRLISMILAGHGETAVPFIHIEDLISLFLRIIAISDLLPRHAIYIASPQGSVSHNELYKAATRYYYGHNKKPFLMPKPIAALSLIIVSFLGRLSRREILEKPWMAEYIDKKLSVDASATYTALGWKPKPRYHILRRLLFLNEKMISRPQEWAFRNETFFKRVAYRKSTIIYDILAELREPLIAKIIGEVIRPENDHRFPNYRKMDHELLKLYITWNYQLVAASVRNRDRAMIPNYAKLIAHRRFVEGFKAKEVKELMFLTATTMKNSLLARQELKDAKQRVDDYIIMTAQFAADELEDTYEMLEAHPPEEMASIATIESLTSSENLKQIVRQLEDVCGDSLSNQLSGEVTFKDYGVLIKLKTQNDRKM
;
A
#
# COMPACT_ATOMS: atom_id res chain seq x y z
N MET A 1 14.60 -14.20 17.34
CA MET A 1 14.51 -14.26 15.86
C MET A 1 14.73 -15.70 15.44
N ASN A 2 13.85 -16.26 14.61
CA ASN A 2 13.99 -17.63 14.15
C ASN A 2 14.71 -17.63 12.79
N ASP A 3 16.05 -17.53 12.82
CA ASP A 3 16.89 -17.50 11.62
C ASP A 3 16.79 -18.77 10.75
N ARG A 4 15.98 -19.75 11.20
CA ARG A 4 15.69 -21.01 10.51
C ARG A 4 14.60 -20.92 9.43
N LEU A 5 13.71 -19.91 9.46
CA LEU A 5 12.63 -19.81 8.47
C LEU A 5 13.12 -19.26 7.12
N PRO A 6 12.65 -19.76 5.97
CA PRO A 6 12.98 -19.17 4.67
C PRO A 6 12.47 -17.72 4.57
N GLY A 7 13.20 -16.88 3.83
CA GLY A 7 12.83 -15.47 3.65
C GLY A 7 12.00 -15.24 2.39
N ILE A 8 11.00 -14.35 2.48
CA ILE A 8 10.19 -13.92 1.33
C ILE A 8 9.93 -12.41 1.35
N VAL A 9 10.17 -11.74 0.23
CA VAL A 9 9.71 -10.36 0.01
C VAL A 9 8.32 -10.38 -0.59
N VAL A 10 7.38 -9.63 -0.01
CA VAL A 10 6.02 -9.47 -0.52
C VAL A 10 5.79 -7.99 -0.83
N THR A 11 5.73 -7.64 -2.11
CA THR A 11 5.37 -6.27 -2.50
C THR A 11 3.86 -6.15 -2.70
N GLY A 12 3.30 -4.98 -2.43
CA GLY A 12 1.84 -4.83 -2.41
C GLY A 12 1.21 -5.52 -1.20
N ALA A 13 2.00 -5.74 -0.14
CA ALA A 13 1.60 -6.40 1.11
C ALA A 13 0.38 -5.75 1.77
N SER A 14 0.19 -4.43 1.60
CA SER A 14 -0.97 -3.71 2.11
C SER A 14 -2.24 -3.81 1.23
N GLY A 15 -2.15 -4.52 0.11
CA GLY A 15 -3.25 -4.72 -0.83
C GLY A 15 -4.17 -5.87 -0.41
N PHE A 16 -5.24 -6.10 -1.17
CA PHE A 16 -6.20 -7.17 -0.91
C PHE A 16 -5.51 -8.55 -0.91
N ILE A 17 -4.79 -8.91 -1.97
CA ILE A 17 -4.13 -10.22 -2.04
C ILE A 17 -2.97 -10.30 -1.03
N GLY A 18 -2.17 -9.23 -0.95
CA GLY A 18 -1.00 -9.16 -0.07
C GLY A 18 -1.33 -9.40 1.40
N ARG A 19 -2.34 -8.73 1.95
CA ARG A 19 -2.68 -8.88 3.38
C ARG A 19 -3.09 -10.31 3.72
N HIS A 20 -3.83 -10.96 2.81
CA HIS A 20 -4.27 -12.34 2.98
C HIS A 20 -3.07 -13.30 2.93
N PHE A 21 -2.15 -13.11 1.98
CA PHE A 21 -0.93 -13.90 1.90
C PHE A 21 -0.06 -13.74 3.16
N VAL A 22 0.19 -12.51 3.60
CA VAL A 22 1.02 -12.21 4.78
C VAL A 22 0.46 -12.90 6.02
N ILE A 23 -0.85 -12.81 6.26
CA ILE A 23 -1.50 -13.47 7.40
C ILE A 23 -1.36 -15.00 7.32
N ALA A 24 -1.58 -15.59 6.15
CA ALA A 24 -1.53 -17.04 5.97
C ALA A 24 -0.11 -17.63 6.00
N ALA A 25 0.90 -16.81 5.70
CA ALA A 25 2.29 -17.24 5.56
C ALA A 25 3.19 -16.88 6.75
N ARG A 26 2.72 -16.05 7.70
CA ARG A 26 3.53 -15.47 8.80
C ARG A 26 4.26 -16.48 9.68
N ASP A 27 3.72 -17.69 9.82
CA ASP A 27 4.29 -18.74 10.68
C ASP A 27 5.21 -19.69 9.89
N LYS A 28 5.37 -19.45 8.57
CA LYS A 28 6.15 -20.30 7.65
C LYS A 28 7.38 -19.61 7.07
N PHE A 29 7.42 -18.27 7.11
CA PHE A 29 8.46 -17.47 6.48
C PHE A 29 8.83 -16.26 7.33
N ARG A 30 10.06 -15.76 7.18
CA ARG A 30 10.38 -14.36 7.46
C ARG A 30 9.87 -13.51 6.30
N ILE A 31 8.87 -12.68 6.55
CA ILE A 31 8.17 -11.91 5.51
C ILE A 31 8.64 -10.46 5.54
N PHE A 32 9.30 -10.03 4.46
CA PHE A 32 9.65 -8.64 4.21
C PHE A 32 8.57 -7.98 3.36
N CYS A 33 7.64 -7.32 4.02
CA CYS A 33 6.52 -6.61 3.41
C CYS A 33 6.98 -5.26 2.85
N ILE A 34 6.87 -5.05 1.53
CA ILE A 34 7.08 -3.75 0.90
C ILE A 34 5.74 -3.15 0.49
N ALA A 35 5.39 -2.01 1.08
CA ALA A 35 4.13 -1.33 0.81
C ALA A 35 4.21 0.18 1.07
N ARG A 36 3.35 0.96 0.39
CA ARG A 36 3.24 2.41 0.66
C ARG A 36 2.45 2.74 1.92
N ARG A 37 1.59 1.83 2.38
CA ARG A 37 0.82 1.98 3.62
C ARG A 37 1.65 1.52 4.80
N SER A 38 1.39 2.08 5.99
CA SER A 38 1.91 1.51 7.23
C SER A 38 1.26 0.14 7.52
N GLN A 39 1.91 -0.67 8.35
CA GLN A 39 1.38 -1.97 8.79
C GLN A 39 0.02 -1.82 9.48
N LYS A 40 -0.12 -0.77 10.31
CA LYS A 40 -1.37 -0.42 11.00
C LYS A 40 -2.49 -0.08 10.01
N GLU A 41 -2.22 0.76 9.02
CA GLU A 41 -3.22 1.11 7.98
C GLU A 41 -3.61 -0.12 7.14
N ALA A 42 -2.70 -1.07 6.96
CA ALA A 42 -2.99 -2.34 6.29
C ALA A 42 -3.84 -3.31 7.13
N GLY A 43 -4.00 -3.04 8.44
CA GLY A 43 -4.71 -3.94 9.36
C GLY A 43 -3.97 -5.24 9.62
N ILE A 44 -2.64 -5.25 9.49
CA ILE A 44 -1.81 -6.43 9.73
C ILE A 44 -1.36 -6.42 11.20
N PRO A 45 -1.61 -7.48 11.98
CA PRO A 45 -1.13 -7.55 13.36
C PRO A 45 0.41 -7.60 13.41
N LYS A 46 1.00 -7.12 14.51
CA LYS A 46 2.44 -7.28 14.76
C LYS A 46 2.75 -8.77 14.95
N ASN A 47 3.90 -9.19 14.42
CA ASN A 47 4.42 -10.55 14.53
C ASN A 47 5.92 -10.48 14.25
N ASP A 48 6.73 -11.24 14.99
CA ASP A 48 8.19 -11.21 14.92
C ASP A 48 8.75 -11.63 13.55
N ASN A 49 7.99 -12.41 12.78
CA ASN A 49 8.38 -12.82 11.44
C ASN A 49 7.96 -11.83 10.35
N ILE A 50 7.23 -10.75 10.69
CA ILE A 50 6.77 -9.74 9.73
C ILE A 50 7.62 -8.48 9.87
N HIS A 51 8.44 -8.23 8.86
CA HIS A 51 9.20 -7.00 8.69
C HIS A 51 8.44 -6.08 7.74
N TRP A 52 8.13 -4.86 8.17
CA TRP A 52 7.33 -3.92 7.35
C TRP A 52 8.17 -2.74 6.84
N LEU A 53 8.51 -2.79 5.56
CA LEU A 53 9.31 -1.78 4.86
C LEU A 53 8.37 -0.84 4.10
N GLN A 54 8.10 0.33 4.66
CA GLN A 54 7.21 1.29 4.03
C GLN A 54 7.92 2.03 2.87
N ALA A 55 7.82 1.51 1.65
CA ALA A 55 8.55 2.02 0.50
C ALA A 55 7.67 2.11 -0.77
N ASP A 56 8.02 3.07 -1.64
CA ASP A 56 7.51 3.16 -3.00
C ASP A 56 8.49 2.48 -3.98
N ILE A 57 8.01 1.44 -4.68
CA ILE A 57 8.81 0.63 -5.62
C ILE A 57 9.24 1.43 -6.87
N THR A 58 8.59 2.57 -7.14
CA THR A 58 8.96 3.46 -8.25
C THR A 58 10.25 4.24 -7.94
N LYS A 59 10.68 4.26 -6.68
CA LYS A 59 11.90 4.94 -6.24
C LYS A 59 13.00 3.92 -5.97
N TRP A 60 14.00 3.86 -6.84
CA TRP A 60 15.10 2.91 -6.72
C TRP A 60 15.84 3.01 -5.38
N GLN A 61 16.04 4.24 -4.87
CA GLN A 61 16.71 4.47 -3.59
C GLN A 61 16.02 3.77 -2.42
N ASN A 62 14.68 3.75 -2.39
CA ASN A 62 13.93 3.05 -1.36
C ASN A 62 14.23 1.54 -1.38
N LEU A 63 14.41 0.96 -2.58
CA LEU A 63 14.66 -0.46 -2.74
C LEU A 63 16.10 -0.86 -2.43
N LEU A 64 17.10 -0.03 -2.75
CA LEU A 64 18.49 -0.25 -2.31
C LEU A 64 18.59 -0.39 -0.80
N SER A 65 17.87 0.49 -0.12
CA SER A 65 17.88 0.59 1.32
C SER A 65 17.11 -0.60 1.95
N ALA A 66 16.02 -1.05 1.30
CA ALA A 66 15.35 -2.32 1.62
C ALA A 66 16.26 -3.54 1.44
N VAL A 67 17.11 -3.58 0.39
CA VAL A 67 18.09 -4.67 0.18
C VAL A 67 19.04 -4.78 1.37
N GLN A 68 19.57 -3.65 1.85
CA GLN A 68 20.48 -3.65 2.99
C GLN A 68 19.79 -4.20 4.23
N TYR A 69 18.57 -3.74 4.51
CA TYR A 69 17.78 -4.24 5.63
C TYR A 69 17.55 -5.75 5.53
N ILE A 70 17.08 -6.23 4.37
CA ILE A 70 16.79 -7.66 4.15
C ILE A 70 18.05 -8.50 4.37
N ARG A 71 19.21 -8.06 3.88
CA ARG A 71 20.49 -8.77 4.10
C ARG A 71 20.87 -8.83 5.58
N ASN A 72 20.72 -7.73 6.30
CA ASN A 72 21.01 -7.66 7.73
C ASN A 72 20.07 -8.54 8.57
N HIS A 73 18.91 -8.92 8.02
CA HIS A 73 17.88 -9.74 8.69
C HIS A 73 17.78 -11.15 8.09
N GLY A 74 18.91 -11.70 7.63
CA GLY A 74 19.01 -13.11 7.20
C GLY A 74 18.65 -13.38 5.75
N GLY A 75 18.52 -12.35 4.91
CA GLY A 75 18.29 -12.48 3.47
C GLY A 75 16.91 -13.03 3.09
N THR A 76 16.73 -13.30 1.80
CA THR A 76 15.45 -13.78 1.25
C THR A 76 15.65 -14.74 0.10
N ASP A 77 14.81 -15.77 0.05
CA ASP A 77 14.82 -16.80 -0.98
C ASP A 77 13.82 -16.49 -2.10
N TYR A 78 12.72 -15.83 -1.78
CA TYR A 78 11.61 -15.64 -2.71
C TYR A 78 11.17 -14.19 -2.79
N VAL A 79 10.61 -13.80 -3.94
CA VAL A 79 9.92 -12.52 -4.09
C VAL A 79 8.54 -12.77 -4.68
N LEU A 80 7.49 -12.37 -3.98
CA LEU A 80 6.11 -12.35 -4.45
C LEU A 80 5.72 -10.90 -4.78
N HIS A 81 5.61 -10.60 -6.07
CA HIS A 81 5.31 -9.27 -6.56
C HIS A 81 3.81 -9.09 -6.84
N LEU A 82 3.09 -8.49 -5.88
CA LEU A 82 1.65 -8.17 -5.95
C LEU A 82 1.38 -6.67 -6.15
N ALA A 83 2.40 -5.81 -6.03
CA ALA A 83 2.23 -4.39 -6.25
C ALA A 83 1.88 -4.10 -7.71
N GLY A 84 0.81 -3.35 -7.92
CA GLY A 84 0.39 -2.90 -9.25
C GLY A 84 -0.67 -1.82 -9.16
N TYR A 85 -0.70 -0.97 -10.18
CA TYR A 85 -1.73 0.02 -10.43
C TYR A 85 -2.76 -0.53 -11.42
N TYR A 86 -4.04 -0.29 -11.13
CA TYR A 86 -5.16 -0.62 -12.00
C TYR A 86 -6.31 0.35 -11.72
N ASP A 87 -6.99 0.77 -12.78
CA ASP A 87 -8.25 1.51 -12.73
C ASP A 87 -9.23 1.01 -13.79
N PHE A 88 -10.49 1.46 -13.69
CA PHE A 88 -11.56 1.12 -14.64
C PHE A 88 -11.79 2.23 -15.69
N THR A 89 -10.84 3.14 -15.87
CA THR A 89 -11.01 4.30 -16.77
C THR A 89 -10.81 3.93 -18.23
N MET A 90 -10.06 2.86 -18.52
CA MET A 90 -9.57 2.48 -19.85
C MET A 90 -8.75 3.59 -20.54
N LYS A 91 -8.21 4.53 -19.76
CA LYS A 91 -7.37 5.61 -20.25
C LYS A 91 -5.93 5.39 -19.85
N GLU A 92 -5.02 5.92 -20.66
CA GLU A 92 -3.61 5.96 -20.31
C GLU A 92 -3.40 6.77 -19.02
N ASN A 93 -2.50 6.26 -18.18
CA ASN A 93 -2.14 6.86 -16.91
C ASN A 93 -0.65 6.58 -16.65
N LEU A 94 0.11 7.63 -16.33
CA LEU A 94 1.53 7.50 -16.01
C LEU A 94 1.80 6.49 -14.88
N ALA A 95 0.82 6.26 -13.99
CA ALA A 95 0.91 5.26 -12.94
C ALA A 95 1.07 3.82 -13.47
N TYR A 96 0.54 3.50 -14.66
CA TYR A 96 0.77 2.20 -15.31
C TYR A 96 2.25 2.02 -15.63
N GLU A 97 2.87 2.99 -16.28
CA GLU A 97 4.30 2.95 -16.60
C GLU A 97 5.16 2.93 -15.33
N GLN A 98 4.92 3.87 -14.43
CA GLN A 98 5.72 4.04 -13.22
C GLN A 98 5.63 2.83 -12.28
N THR A 99 4.42 2.31 -12.04
CA THR A 99 4.22 1.23 -11.05
C THR A 99 4.39 -0.14 -11.67
N ASN A 100 3.73 -0.42 -12.80
CA ASN A 100 3.66 -1.78 -13.35
C ASN A 100 4.87 -2.13 -14.21
N VAL A 101 5.58 -1.15 -14.77
CA VAL A 101 6.75 -1.38 -15.62
C VAL A 101 8.03 -1.01 -14.89
N ILE A 102 8.23 0.27 -14.56
CA ILE A 102 9.45 0.76 -13.89
C ILE A 102 9.59 0.13 -12.49
N GLY A 103 8.53 0.12 -11.69
CA GLY A 103 8.54 -0.53 -10.38
C GLY A 103 8.87 -2.02 -10.43
N THR A 104 8.30 -2.75 -11.40
CA THR A 104 8.64 -4.16 -11.65
C THR A 104 10.12 -4.32 -12.01
N GLN A 105 10.63 -3.46 -12.89
CA GLN A 105 12.04 -3.48 -13.29
C GLN A 105 12.98 -3.24 -12.10
N HIS A 106 12.65 -2.29 -11.23
CA HIS A 106 13.42 -2.08 -10.00
C HIS A 106 13.39 -3.32 -9.10
N LEU A 107 12.24 -3.96 -8.92
CA LEU A 107 12.15 -5.16 -8.09
C LEU A 107 12.92 -6.35 -8.67
N LEU A 108 13.00 -6.48 -9.98
CA LEU A 108 13.85 -7.47 -10.63
C LEU A 108 15.35 -7.19 -10.39
N ASN A 109 15.77 -5.92 -10.43
CA ASN A 109 17.13 -5.53 -10.07
C ASN A 109 17.44 -5.80 -8.59
N MET A 110 16.51 -5.46 -7.70
CA MET A 110 16.58 -5.77 -6.27
C MET A 110 16.73 -7.28 -6.03
N SER A 111 15.95 -8.08 -6.75
CA SER A 111 15.97 -9.55 -6.69
C SER A 111 17.32 -10.13 -7.11
N LYS A 112 17.94 -9.55 -8.15
CA LYS A 112 19.31 -9.90 -8.58
C LYS A 112 20.32 -9.65 -7.45
N LEU A 113 20.23 -8.50 -6.78
CA LEU A 113 21.12 -8.17 -5.65
C LEU A 113 20.93 -9.12 -4.45
N LEU A 114 19.71 -9.60 -4.23
CA LEU A 114 19.36 -10.49 -3.13
C LEU A 114 19.64 -11.97 -3.44
N LYS A 115 20.01 -12.32 -4.69
CA LYS A 115 20.30 -13.70 -5.13
C LYS A 115 19.18 -14.68 -4.78
N ILE A 116 17.96 -14.29 -5.08
CA ILE A 116 16.76 -15.08 -4.78
C ILE A 116 16.73 -16.40 -5.57
N LYS A 117 16.00 -17.38 -5.04
CA LYS A 117 15.71 -18.67 -5.70
C LYS A 117 14.59 -18.56 -6.72
N ARG A 118 13.56 -17.73 -6.47
CA ARG A 118 12.44 -17.54 -7.43
C ARG A 118 11.70 -16.23 -7.28
N PHE A 119 11.41 -15.59 -8.41
CA PHE A 119 10.52 -14.43 -8.52
C PHE A 119 9.13 -14.83 -9.00
N ILE A 120 8.09 -14.43 -8.28
CA ILE A 120 6.70 -14.72 -8.60
C ILE A 120 5.99 -13.41 -8.95
N PHE A 121 5.62 -13.25 -10.21
CA PHE A 121 4.95 -12.07 -10.74
C PHE A 121 3.45 -12.29 -10.83
N SER A 122 2.66 -11.37 -10.26
CA SER A 122 1.21 -11.37 -10.46
C SER A 122 0.83 -10.63 -11.75
N SER A 123 0.35 -11.39 -12.74
CA SER A 123 -0.30 -10.88 -13.94
C SER A 123 -1.83 -11.05 -13.83
N SER A 124 -2.56 -10.94 -14.93
CA SER A 124 -4.01 -11.14 -14.99
C SER A 124 -4.39 -11.86 -16.27
N VAL A 125 -5.46 -12.67 -16.21
CA VAL A 125 -6.08 -13.19 -17.44
C VAL A 125 -6.55 -12.06 -18.36
N ALA A 126 -6.85 -10.87 -17.80
CA ALA A 126 -7.19 -9.67 -18.57
C ALA A 126 -6.00 -9.06 -19.35
N ALA A 127 -4.79 -9.61 -19.20
CA ALA A 127 -3.67 -9.26 -20.07
C ALA A 127 -3.80 -9.91 -21.47
N CYS A 128 -4.67 -10.91 -21.63
CA CYS A 128 -4.97 -11.57 -22.90
C CYS A 128 -6.25 -10.97 -23.49
N LYS A 129 -6.41 -11.00 -24.81
CA LYS A 129 -7.71 -10.69 -25.43
C LYS A 129 -8.77 -11.69 -24.99
N PHE A 130 -10.04 -11.28 -25.10
CA PHE A 130 -11.13 -12.23 -24.98
C PHE A 130 -11.02 -13.28 -26.10
N PRO A 131 -11.17 -14.57 -25.78
CA PRO A 131 -11.13 -15.63 -26.78
C PRO A 131 -12.29 -15.49 -27.77
N LEU A 132 -12.13 -16.05 -28.97
CA LEU A 132 -13.24 -16.14 -29.93
C LEU A 132 -14.30 -17.11 -29.41
N TYR A 133 -15.48 -17.09 -30.03
CA TYR A 133 -16.57 -17.96 -29.61
C TYR A 133 -16.17 -19.44 -29.70
N GLY A 134 -16.28 -20.17 -28.58
CA GLY A 134 -15.89 -21.58 -28.48
C GLY A 134 -14.44 -21.82 -28.07
N GLU A 135 -13.59 -20.78 -28.04
CA GLU A 135 -12.21 -20.88 -27.59
C GLU A 135 -12.06 -20.58 -26.09
N VAL A 136 -10.91 -20.95 -25.54
CA VAL A 136 -10.53 -20.74 -24.13
C VAL A 136 -9.11 -20.20 -24.04
N LEU A 137 -8.82 -19.42 -23.00
CA LEU A 137 -7.47 -18.99 -22.69
C LEU A 137 -6.70 -20.08 -21.96
N THR A 138 -5.46 -20.31 -22.37
CA THR A 138 -4.51 -21.25 -21.74
C THR A 138 -3.24 -20.49 -21.34
N GLU A 139 -2.33 -21.17 -20.64
CA GLU A 139 -1.02 -20.62 -20.28
C GLU A 139 -0.18 -20.20 -21.51
N GLU A 140 -0.48 -20.78 -22.68
CA GLU A 140 0.17 -20.47 -23.96
C GLU A 140 -0.44 -19.25 -24.66
N SER A 141 -1.63 -18.80 -24.25
CA SER A 141 -2.27 -17.63 -24.85
C SER A 141 -1.39 -16.37 -24.73
N PRO A 142 -1.28 -15.55 -25.78
CA PRO A 142 -0.46 -14.35 -25.73
C PRO A 142 -1.11 -13.30 -24.83
N ALA A 143 -0.28 -12.55 -24.10
CA ALA A 143 -0.75 -11.37 -23.36
C ALA A 143 -0.95 -10.20 -24.33
N ASP A 144 -1.96 -10.25 -25.20
CA ASP A 144 -2.16 -9.35 -26.33
C ASP A 144 -3.35 -8.38 -26.18
N ALA A 145 -3.91 -8.23 -24.97
CA ALA A 145 -5.03 -7.33 -24.70
C ALA A 145 -4.76 -5.87 -25.12
N ASP A 146 -5.76 -5.24 -25.73
CA ASP A 146 -5.63 -3.93 -26.37
C ASP A 146 -6.23 -2.79 -25.53
N PHE A 147 -5.69 -2.63 -24.33
CA PHE A 147 -6.05 -1.53 -23.43
C PHE A 147 -4.90 -1.23 -22.44
N PRO A 148 -4.86 -0.03 -21.82
CA PRO A 148 -3.69 0.45 -21.06
C PRO A 148 -3.17 -0.53 -19.98
N TYR A 149 -4.06 -1.10 -19.17
CA TYR A 149 -3.66 -2.07 -18.16
C TYR A 149 -3.12 -3.37 -18.79
N GLY A 150 -3.77 -3.87 -19.85
CA GLY A 150 -3.30 -5.02 -20.63
C GLY A 150 -1.89 -4.80 -21.20
N HIS A 151 -1.62 -3.63 -21.79
CA HIS A 151 -0.28 -3.24 -22.25
C HIS A 151 0.74 -3.23 -21.11
N SER A 152 0.39 -2.67 -19.95
CA SER A 152 1.28 -2.63 -18.79
C SER A 152 1.64 -4.03 -18.28
N LYS A 153 0.68 -4.97 -18.27
CA LYS A 153 0.91 -6.36 -17.87
C LYS A 153 1.72 -7.14 -18.91
N ARG A 154 1.46 -6.95 -20.21
CA ARG A 154 2.29 -7.50 -21.29
C ARG A 154 3.76 -7.09 -21.14
N ARG A 155 4.01 -5.80 -20.91
CA ARG A 155 5.37 -5.29 -20.71
C ARG A 155 6.00 -5.88 -19.44
N GLY A 156 5.23 -5.99 -18.36
CA GLY A 156 5.66 -6.72 -17.16
C GLY A 156 6.07 -8.16 -17.46
N GLU A 157 5.21 -8.95 -18.11
CA GLU A 157 5.52 -10.35 -18.48
C GLU A 157 6.77 -10.46 -19.35
N ALA A 158 6.96 -9.55 -20.32
CA ALA A 158 8.17 -9.50 -21.14
C ALA A 158 9.44 -9.23 -20.32
N LEU A 159 9.37 -8.34 -19.32
CA LEU A 159 10.48 -8.11 -18.39
C LEU A 159 10.78 -9.38 -17.58
N ILE A 160 9.76 -10.05 -17.04
CA ILE A 160 9.93 -11.29 -16.29
C ILE A 160 10.62 -12.36 -17.13
N LYS A 161 10.21 -12.52 -18.39
CA LYS A 161 10.83 -13.44 -19.35
C LYS A 161 12.31 -13.14 -19.52
N LYS A 162 12.69 -11.87 -19.74
CA LYS A 162 14.10 -11.47 -19.87
C LYS A 162 14.93 -11.78 -18.61
N TYR A 163 14.35 -11.61 -17.42
CA TYR A 163 15.06 -11.87 -16.17
C TYR A 163 15.12 -13.35 -15.79
N SER A 164 14.31 -14.21 -16.42
CA SER A 164 14.33 -15.65 -16.18
C SER A 164 15.65 -16.33 -16.56
N ASP A 165 16.43 -15.69 -17.43
CA ASP A 165 17.81 -16.09 -17.77
C ASP A 165 18.77 -15.89 -16.60
N ILE A 166 18.46 -14.99 -15.66
CA ILE A 166 19.30 -14.68 -14.49
C ILE A 166 18.90 -15.56 -13.30
N PHE A 167 17.62 -15.56 -12.92
CA PHE A 167 17.08 -16.37 -11.84
C PHE A 167 15.68 -16.91 -12.21
N PRO A 168 15.22 -18.03 -11.62
CA PRO A 168 13.90 -18.58 -11.91
C PRO A 168 12.75 -17.59 -11.67
N CYS A 169 11.79 -17.58 -12.58
CA CYS A 169 10.64 -16.70 -12.61
C CYS A 169 9.34 -17.48 -12.88
N SER A 170 8.26 -17.08 -12.21
CA SER A 170 6.91 -17.59 -12.45
C SER A 170 5.94 -16.43 -12.65
N ILE A 171 5.23 -16.43 -13.77
CA ILE A 171 4.14 -15.50 -14.05
C ILE A 171 2.84 -16.19 -13.66
N VAL A 172 2.04 -15.54 -12.82
CA VAL A 172 0.73 -16.05 -12.41
C VAL A 172 -0.36 -15.11 -12.92
N ARG A 173 -1.10 -15.53 -13.95
CA ARG A 173 -2.26 -14.79 -14.49
C ARG A 173 -3.48 -15.06 -13.63
N LEU A 174 -3.90 -14.03 -12.89
CA LEU A 174 -5.00 -14.11 -11.95
C LEU A 174 -6.36 -13.96 -12.65
N ALA A 175 -7.29 -14.87 -12.35
CA ALA A 175 -8.72 -14.67 -12.58
C ALA A 175 -9.30 -13.54 -11.69
N ALA A 176 -10.62 -13.28 -11.76
CA ALA A 176 -11.26 -12.31 -10.87
C ALA A 176 -11.20 -12.79 -9.42
N VAL A 177 -10.27 -12.20 -8.64
CA VAL A 177 -10.02 -12.62 -7.26
C VAL A 177 -11.09 -12.05 -6.34
N TYR A 178 -11.71 -12.90 -5.53
CA TYR A 178 -12.72 -12.47 -4.55
C TYR A 178 -12.55 -13.21 -3.21
N SER A 179 -13.23 -12.72 -2.18
CA SER A 179 -13.38 -13.36 -0.88
C SER A 179 -14.86 -13.46 -0.53
N ASP A 180 -15.17 -14.01 0.63
CA ASP A 180 -16.52 -13.97 1.20
C ASP A 180 -17.07 -12.55 1.42
N TRP A 181 -16.23 -11.53 1.35
CA TRP A 181 -16.59 -10.12 1.45
C TRP A 181 -16.83 -9.45 0.10
N CYS A 182 -16.77 -10.21 -1.00
CA CYS A 182 -17.08 -9.73 -2.36
C CYS A 182 -16.11 -8.67 -2.91
N GLU A 183 -14.85 -8.64 -2.44
CA GLU A 183 -13.84 -7.58 -2.69
C GLU A 183 -13.31 -7.50 -4.15
N TYR A 184 -14.15 -7.84 -5.12
CA TYR A 184 -14.01 -7.62 -6.56
C TYR A 184 -15.06 -6.59 -7.04
N PRO A 185 -14.65 -5.40 -7.52
CA PRO A 185 -15.56 -4.27 -7.77
C PRO A 185 -16.73 -4.55 -8.71
N VAL A 186 -16.50 -5.31 -9.80
CA VAL A 186 -17.55 -5.64 -10.77
C VAL A 186 -18.60 -6.58 -10.14
N LEU A 187 -18.18 -7.60 -9.40
CA LEU A 187 -19.12 -8.48 -8.70
C LEU A 187 -19.90 -7.73 -7.62
N TYR A 188 -19.25 -6.84 -6.86
CA TYR A 188 -19.92 -5.97 -5.88
C TYR A 188 -21.03 -5.15 -6.54
N MET A 189 -20.73 -4.49 -7.66
CA MET A 189 -21.69 -3.69 -8.43
C MET A 189 -22.89 -4.54 -8.87
N LEU A 190 -22.64 -5.72 -9.46
CA LEU A 190 -23.69 -6.61 -9.93
C LEU A 190 -24.61 -7.07 -8.78
N LEU A 191 -24.03 -7.55 -7.67
CA LEU A 191 -24.81 -8.00 -6.51
C LEU A 191 -25.60 -6.85 -5.88
N ARG A 192 -25.01 -5.65 -5.79
CA ARG A 192 -25.70 -4.46 -5.27
C ARG A 192 -26.96 -4.13 -6.09
N TYR A 193 -26.93 -4.32 -7.41
CA TYR A 193 -28.09 -4.09 -8.25
C TYR A 193 -29.10 -5.23 -8.16
N TRP A 194 -28.67 -6.46 -8.37
CA TRP A 194 -29.54 -7.64 -8.43
C TRP A 194 -30.24 -7.96 -7.11
N LEU A 195 -29.63 -7.60 -5.99
CA LEU A 195 -30.18 -7.82 -4.65
C LEU A 195 -30.77 -6.54 -4.03
N SER A 196 -30.88 -5.46 -4.82
CA SER A 196 -31.49 -4.21 -4.36
C SER A 196 -32.98 -4.36 -4.05
N LYS A 197 -33.50 -3.46 -3.20
CA LYS A 197 -34.95 -3.36 -2.94
C LYS A 197 -35.74 -2.79 -4.13
N ASN A 198 -35.07 -2.15 -5.09
CA ASN A 198 -35.72 -1.61 -6.28
C ASN A 198 -36.00 -2.74 -7.27
N ARG A 199 -37.28 -3.13 -7.37
CA ARG A 199 -37.70 -4.28 -8.19
C ARG A 199 -37.27 -4.15 -9.65
N LEU A 200 -37.40 -2.97 -10.25
CA LEU A 200 -37.07 -2.76 -11.66
C LEU A 200 -35.58 -2.99 -11.91
N ILE A 201 -34.73 -2.38 -11.10
CA ILE A 201 -33.26 -2.50 -11.23
C ILE A 201 -32.79 -3.93 -10.91
N SER A 202 -33.38 -4.57 -9.90
CA SER A 202 -33.03 -5.93 -9.48
C SER A 202 -33.29 -7.02 -10.53
N MET A 203 -34.06 -6.71 -11.58
CA MET A 203 -34.41 -7.68 -12.62
C MET A 203 -33.57 -7.53 -13.89
N ILE A 204 -32.75 -6.48 -14.03
CA ILE A 204 -32.09 -6.19 -15.30
C ILE A 204 -30.80 -7.01 -15.46
N LEU A 205 -30.70 -7.71 -16.59
CA LEU A 205 -29.43 -8.24 -17.13
C LEU A 205 -29.19 -7.64 -18.51
N ALA A 206 -27.96 -7.18 -18.75
CA ALA A 206 -27.55 -6.67 -20.05
C ALA A 206 -27.34 -7.80 -21.06
N GLY A 207 -27.81 -7.60 -22.28
CA GLY A 207 -27.73 -8.59 -23.36
C GLY A 207 -28.53 -9.85 -23.05
N HIS A 208 -27.98 -10.99 -23.43
CA HIS A 208 -28.53 -12.31 -23.11
C HIS A 208 -28.09 -12.82 -21.72
N GLY A 209 -27.30 -12.04 -20.97
CA GLY A 209 -26.75 -12.45 -19.69
C GLY A 209 -25.56 -13.42 -19.81
N GLU A 210 -24.98 -13.52 -21.01
CA GLU A 210 -23.93 -14.48 -21.34
C GLU A 210 -22.52 -13.94 -21.06
N THR A 211 -22.39 -12.68 -20.62
CA THR A 211 -21.10 -12.16 -20.16
C THR A 211 -20.57 -13.04 -19.04
N ALA A 212 -19.38 -13.62 -19.24
CA ALA A 212 -18.81 -14.58 -18.32
C ALA A 212 -17.34 -14.26 -18.04
N VAL A 213 -16.95 -14.39 -16.77
CA VAL A 213 -15.56 -14.22 -16.33
C VAL A 213 -15.18 -15.34 -15.35
N PRO A 214 -13.89 -15.71 -15.26
CA PRO A 214 -13.43 -16.70 -14.30
C PRO A 214 -13.26 -16.04 -12.93
N PHE A 215 -13.64 -16.75 -11.87
CA PHE A 215 -13.51 -16.28 -10.49
C PHE A 215 -12.62 -17.21 -9.68
N ILE A 216 -11.68 -16.65 -8.92
CA ILE A 216 -10.87 -17.43 -7.97
C ILE A 216 -11.02 -16.88 -6.56
N HIS A 217 -11.26 -17.76 -5.61
CA HIS A 217 -11.32 -17.37 -4.20
C HIS A 217 -9.91 -17.10 -3.66
N ILE A 218 -9.79 -16.12 -2.77
CA ILE A 218 -8.51 -15.68 -2.21
C ILE A 218 -7.75 -16.81 -1.51
N GLU A 219 -8.44 -17.72 -0.82
CA GLU A 219 -7.82 -18.88 -0.16
C GLU A 219 -7.17 -19.85 -1.14
N ASP A 220 -7.82 -20.10 -2.28
CA ASP A 220 -7.25 -20.95 -3.33
C ASP A 220 -6.04 -20.25 -3.94
N LEU A 221 -6.12 -18.94 -4.20
CA LEU A 221 -5.00 -18.18 -4.73
C LEU A 221 -3.77 -18.19 -3.80
N ILE A 222 -3.94 -17.99 -2.49
CA ILE A 222 -2.84 -18.07 -1.52
C ILE A 222 -2.21 -19.46 -1.56
N SER A 223 -3.04 -20.51 -1.59
CA SER A 223 -2.55 -21.89 -1.61
C SER A 223 -1.73 -22.19 -2.88
N LEU A 224 -2.09 -21.59 -4.02
CA LEU A 224 -1.31 -21.67 -5.25
C LEU A 224 0.06 -21.00 -5.10
N PHE A 225 0.12 -19.79 -4.53
CA PHE A 225 1.42 -19.11 -4.32
C PHE A 225 2.32 -19.92 -3.38
N LEU A 226 1.77 -20.40 -2.26
CA LEU A 226 2.51 -21.26 -1.33
C LEU A 226 2.97 -22.55 -2.00
N ARG A 227 2.18 -23.11 -2.91
CA ARG A 227 2.57 -24.29 -3.68
C ARG A 227 3.74 -24.00 -4.61
N ILE A 228 3.69 -22.92 -5.40
CA ILE A 228 4.79 -22.50 -6.29
C ILE A 228 6.10 -22.34 -5.49
N ILE A 229 6.03 -21.74 -4.30
CA ILE A 229 7.20 -21.59 -3.43
C ILE A 229 7.71 -22.96 -2.96
N ALA A 230 6.82 -23.82 -2.48
CA ALA A 230 7.18 -25.13 -1.91
C ALA A 230 7.84 -26.08 -2.92
N ILE A 231 7.46 -26.02 -4.20
CA ILE A 231 8.07 -26.86 -5.26
C ILE A 231 8.97 -26.05 -6.20
N SER A 232 9.47 -24.89 -5.75
CA SER A 232 10.27 -23.98 -6.58
C SER A 232 11.43 -24.65 -7.29
N ASP A 233 12.10 -25.62 -6.67
CA ASP A 233 13.29 -26.26 -7.27
C ASP A 233 12.94 -27.24 -8.40
N LEU A 234 11.67 -27.69 -8.48
CA LEU A 234 11.18 -28.62 -9.49
C LEU A 234 10.55 -27.93 -10.71
N LEU A 235 10.25 -26.64 -10.58
CA LEU A 235 9.54 -25.89 -11.62
C LEU A 235 10.54 -25.30 -12.62
N PRO A 236 10.15 -25.15 -13.90
CA PRO A 236 11.05 -24.59 -14.91
C PRO A 236 11.47 -23.16 -14.56
N ARG A 237 12.61 -22.74 -15.14
CA ARG A 237 13.18 -21.40 -14.93
C ARG A 237 12.22 -20.28 -15.34
N HIS A 238 11.41 -20.51 -16.38
CA HIS A 238 10.36 -19.60 -16.78
C HIS A 238 9.06 -20.39 -16.90
N ALA A 239 8.05 -20.01 -16.13
CA ALA A 239 6.76 -20.67 -16.14
C ALA A 239 5.62 -19.64 -16.16
N ILE A 240 4.55 -19.95 -16.88
CA ILE A 240 3.29 -19.21 -16.84
C ILE A 240 2.25 -20.14 -16.21
N TYR A 241 1.50 -19.62 -15.25
CA TYR A 241 0.40 -20.32 -14.58
C TYR A 241 -0.86 -19.45 -14.63
N ILE A 242 -2.02 -20.08 -14.75
CA ILE A 242 -3.31 -19.42 -14.61
C ILE A 242 -3.96 -19.82 -13.29
N ALA A 243 -4.14 -18.84 -12.42
CA ALA A 243 -4.83 -19.04 -11.15
C ALA A 243 -6.34 -18.88 -11.34
N SER A 244 -6.99 -19.96 -11.79
CA SER A 244 -8.43 -20.01 -12.09
C SER A 244 -9.01 -21.42 -11.91
N PRO A 245 -10.31 -21.55 -11.55
CA PRO A 245 -11.12 -22.71 -11.93
C PRO A 245 -11.21 -22.89 -13.45
N GLN A 246 -11.63 -24.08 -13.88
CA GLN A 246 -11.93 -24.37 -15.28
C GLN A 246 -13.16 -23.59 -15.76
N GLY A 247 -13.09 -23.04 -16.97
CA GLY A 247 -14.15 -22.29 -17.62
C GLY A 247 -14.33 -20.87 -17.08
N SER A 248 -15.57 -20.41 -17.08
CA SER A 248 -15.99 -19.10 -16.58
C SER A 248 -17.41 -19.19 -16.04
N VAL A 249 -17.87 -18.17 -15.30
CA VAL A 249 -19.24 -18.13 -14.79
C VAL A 249 -19.96 -16.93 -15.39
N SER A 250 -21.12 -17.17 -16.00
CA SER A 250 -21.94 -16.15 -16.66
C SER A 250 -22.71 -15.30 -15.66
N HIS A 251 -23.10 -14.10 -16.09
CA HIS A 251 -24.02 -13.24 -15.34
C HIS A 251 -25.36 -13.93 -15.09
N ASN A 252 -25.86 -14.72 -16.04
CA ASN A 252 -27.06 -15.54 -15.86
C ASN A 252 -26.92 -16.52 -14.69
N GLU A 253 -25.82 -17.26 -14.62
CA GLU A 253 -25.56 -18.23 -13.54
C GLU A 253 -25.40 -17.53 -12.19
N LEU A 254 -24.63 -16.44 -12.15
CA LEU A 254 -24.46 -15.62 -10.95
C LEU A 254 -25.80 -15.06 -10.46
N TYR A 255 -26.61 -14.50 -11.36
CA TYR A 255 -27.90 -13.91 -11.06
C TYR A 255 -28.86 -14.95 -10.47
N LYS A 256 -28.98 -16.10 -11.12
CA LYS A 256 -29.83 -17.21 -10.65
C LYS A 256 -29.40 -17.68 -9.25
N ALA A 257 -28.11 -17.91 -9.04
CA ALA A 257 -27.60 -18.37 -7.74
C ALA A 257 -27.77 -17.29 -6.65
N ALA A 258 -27.40 -16.04 -6.92
CA ALA A 258 -27.48 -14.95 -5.96
C ALA A 258 -28.93 -14.67 -5.54
N THR A 259 -29.86 -14.60 -6.51
CA THR A 259 -31.28 -14.36 -6.22
C THR A 259 -31.94 -15.53 -5.51
N ARG A 260 -31.58 -16.77 -5.85
CA ARG A 260 -32.05 -17.97 -5.13
C ARG A 260 -31.68 -17.94 -3.66
N TYR A 261 -30.43 -17.65 -3.32
CA TYR A 261 -29.99 -17.59 -1.92
C TYR A 261 -30.58 -16.39 -1.17
N TYR A 262 -30.80 -15.26 -1.84
CA TYR A 262 -31.29 -14.05 -1.19
C TYR A 262 -32.81 -14.02 -1.01
N TYR A 263 -33.58 -14.42 -2.04
CA TYR A 263 -35.05 -14.36 -2.05
C TYR A 263 -35.71 -15.72 -1.79
N GLY A 264 -34.93 -16.80 -1.66
CA GLY A 264 -35.43 -18.17 -1.48
C GLY A 264 -35.97 -18.83 -2.76
N HIS A 265 -36.00 -18.12 -3.90
CA HIS A 265 -36.50 -18.64 -5.18
C HIS A 265 -35.75 -18.00 -6.36
N ASN A 266 -35.80 -18.64 -7.53
CA ASN A 266 -35.18 -18.12 -8.74
C ASN A 266 -36.00 -16.93 -9.28
N LYS A 267 -35.38 -15.75 -9.40
CA LYS A 267 -35.98 -14.64 -10.14
C LYS A 267 -35.69 -14.79 -11.64
N LYS A 268 -36.69 -14.49 -12.47
CA LYS A 268 -36.49 -14.38 -13.93
C LYS A 268 -35.99 -12.96 -14.25
N PRO A 269 -34.80 -12.82 -14.86
CA PRO A 269 -34.31 -11.51 -15.27
C PRO A 269 -35.05 -11.00 -16.50
N PHE A 270 -35.18 -9.69 -16.61
CA PHE A 270 -35.46 -8.98 -17.84
C PHE A 270 -34.15 -8.78 -18.61
N LEU A 271 -34.06 -9.42 -19.78
CA LEU A 271 -32.91 -9.32 -20.68
C LEU A 271 -33.02 -8.02 -21.49
N MET A 272 -32.15 -7.07 -21.18
CA MET A 272 -32.11 -5.77 -21.85
C MET A 272 -31.26 -5.88 -23.13
N PRO A 273 -31.84 -5.59 -24.32
CA PRO A 273 -31.10 -5.62 -25.58
C PRO A 273 -29.82 -4.79 -25.54
N LYS A 274 -28.74 -5.28 -26.17
CA LYS A 274 -27.41 -4.65 -26.13
C LYS A 274 -27.41 -3.14 -26.46
N PRO A 275 -28.12 -2.63 -27.48
CA PRO A 275 -28.12 -1.20 -27.78
C PRO A 275 -28.73 -0.35 -26.65
N ILE A 276 -29.81 -0.86 -26.03
CA ILE A 276 -30.47 -0.20 -24.89
C ILE A 276 -29.55 -0.24 -23.67
N ALA A 277 -28.89 -1.38 -23.44
CA ALA A 277 -27.90 -1.51 -22.38
C ALA A 277 -26.74 -0.52 -22.55
N ALA A 278 -26.19 -0.41 -23.76
CA ALA A 278 -25.13 0.54 -24.08
C ALA A 278 -25.57 2.00 -23.82
N LEU A 279 -26.77 2.36 -24.26
CA LEU A 279 -27.34 3.69 -24.01
C LEU A 279 -27.51 3.96 -22.51
N SER A 280 -28.01 2.97 -21.75
CA SER A 280 -28.18 3.10 -20.30
C SER A 280 -26.86 3.36 -19.58
N LEU A 281 -25.77 2.71 -20.01
CA LEU A 281 -24.43 2.91 -19.45
C LEU A 281 -23.91 4.34 -19.72
N ILE A 282 -24.22 4.91 -20.89
CA ILE A 282 -23.87 6.30 -21.23
C ILE A 282 -24.62 7.26 -20.30
N ILE A 283 -25.94 7.09 -20.15
CA ILE A 283 -26.79 7.93 -19.31
C ILE A 283 -26.34 7.87 -17.85
N VAL A 284 -26.16 6.67 -17.31
CA VAL A 284 -25.70 6.46 -15.93
C VAL A 284 -24.32 7.10 -15.72
N SER A 285 -23.38 6.89 -16.64
CA SER A 285 -22.06 7.52 -16.54
C SER A 285 -22.13 9.04 -16.60
N PHE A 286 -23.05 9.63 -17.37
CA PHE A 286 -23.24 11.08 -17.45
C PHE A 286 -23.84 11.66 -16.16
N LEU A 287 -24.92 11.05 -15.67
CA LEU A 287 -25.57 11.46 -14.41
C LEU A 287 -24.62 11.33 -13.20
N GLY A 288 -23.76 10.31 -13.20
CA GLY A 288 -22.72 10.14 -12.19
C GLY A 288 -21.73 11.30 -12.15
N ARG A 289 -21.26 11.75 -13.33
CA ARG A 289 -20.35 12.90 -13.45
C ARG A 289 -21.03 14.19 -12.96
N LEU A 290 -22.29 14.41 -13.33
CA LEU A 290 -23.06 15.57 -12.87
C LEU A 290 -23.21 15.58 -11.33
N SER A 291 -23.41 14.41 -10.75
CA SER A 291 -23.54 14.24 -9.29
C SER A 291 -22.19 14.18 -8.54
N ARG A 292 -21.05 14.38 -9.23
CA ARG A 292 -19.68 14.21 -8.70
C ARG A 292 -19.45 12.86 -8.02
N ARG A 293 -20.15 11.80 -8.46
CA ARG A 293 -19.97 10.43 -7.97
C ARG A 293 -19.16 9.64 -8.99
N GLU A 294 -18.07 9.01 -8.54
CA GLU A 294 -17.40 8.00 -9.36
C GLU A 294 -18.24 6.74 -9.41
N ILE A 295 -18.88 6.52 -10.55
CA ILE A 295 -19.67 5.32 -10.86
C ILE A 295 -18.76 4.32 -11.58
N LEU A 296 -18.88 3.03 -11.27
CA LEU A 296 -18.08 1.96 -11.90
C LEU A 296 -18.48 1.73 -13.35
N GLU A 297 -19.76 1.89 -13.64
CA GLU A 297 -20.40 1.71 -14.92
C GLU A 297 -19.85 2.71 -15.92
N LYS A 298 -19.17 2.19 -16.93
CA LYS A 298 -18.59 2.98 -18.00
C LYS A 298 -19.15 2.54 -19.35
N PRO A 299 -19.24 3.46 -20.34
CA PRO A 299 -19.71 3.12 -21.68
C PRO A 299 -18.94 1.98 -22.35
N TRP A 300 -17.61 1.90 -22.15
CA TRP A 300 -16.76 0.85 -22.74
C TRP A 300 -17.17 -0.57 -22.32
N MET A 301 -17.85 -0.74 -21.18
CA MET A 301 -18.32 -2.06 -20.73
C MET A 301 -19.32 -2.69 -21.71
N ALA A 302 -19.99 -1.88 -22.53
CA ALA A 302 -20.94 -2.35 -23.54
C ALA A 302 -20.30 -3.30 -24.57
N GLU A 303 -19.01 -3.11 -24.88
CA GLU A 303 -18.25 -3.94 -25.83
C GLU A 303 -18.04 -5.38 -25.33
N TYR A 304 -18.25 -5.61 -24.04
CA TYR A 304 -18.05 -6.90 -23.37
C TYR A 304 -19.37 -7.62 -23.07
N ILE A 305 -20.52 -7.04 -23.46
CA ILE A 305 -21.83 -7.67 -23.26
C ILE A 305 -21.92 -8.95 -24.11
N ASP A 306 -22.26 -10.04 -23.44
CA ASP A 306 -22.34 -11.42 -23.94
C ASP A 306 -21.01 -12.02 -24.43
N LYS A 307 -19.85 -11.43 -24.06
CA LYS A 307 -18.53 -12.04 -24.28
C LYS A 307 -18.15 -12.95 -23.11
N LYS A 308 -17.51 -14.08 -23.41
CA LYS A 308 -17.07 -15.07 -22.41
C LYS A 308 -15.55 -15.09 -22.32
N LEU A 309 -15.01 -14.79 -21.14
CA LEU A 309 -13.60 -14.94 -20.83
C LEU A 309 -13.37 -16.32 -20.21
N SER A 310 -13.47 -17.37 -21.02
CA SER A 310 -13.29 -18.75 -20.56
C SER A 310 -11.81 -19.12 -20.49
N VAL A 311 -11.45 -19.93 -19.51
CA VAL A 311 -10.07 -20.34 -19.22
C VAL A 311 -9.97 -21.85 -19.11
N ASP A 312 -8.90 -22.42 -19.66
CA ASP A 312 -8.42 -23.75 -19.30
C ASP A 312 -7.09 -23.62 -18.51
N ALA A 313 -7.12 -24.06 -17.25
CA ALA A 313 -5.98 -24.04 -16.34
C ALA A 313 -5.39 -25.44 -16.09
N SER A 314 -5.63 -26.40 -16.99
CA SER A 314 -5.23 -27.81 -16.81
C SER A 314 -3.72 -27.99 -16.74
N ALA A 315 -2.95 -27.19 -17.49
CA ALA A 315 -1.50 -27.22 -17.43
C ALA A 315 -0.99 -26.73 -16.06
N THR A 316 -1.55 -25.65 -15.50
CA THR A 316 -1.27 -25.23 -14.13
C THR A 316 -1.59 -26.33 -13.12
N TYR A 317 -2.74 -26.99 -13.26
CA TYR A 317 -3.14 -28.02 -12.31
C TYR A 317 -2.18 -29.20 -12.28
N THR A 318 -1.73 -29.61 -13.46
CA THR A 318 -0.79 -30.71 -13.65
C THR A 318 0.60 -30.33 -13.16
N ALA A 319 1.13 -29.18 -13.60
CA ALA A 319 2.47 -28.72 -13.25
C ALA A 319 2.64 -28.46 -11.75
N LEU A 320 1.60 -27.97 -11.06
CA LEU A 320 1.65 -27.68 -9.64
C LEU A 320 1.12 -28.81 -8.76
N GLY A 321 0.41 -29.81 -9.32
CA GLY A 321 -0.35 -30.77 -8.52
C GLY A 321 -1.37 -30.05 -7.61
N TRP A 322 -1.99 -28.99 -8.12
CA TRP A 322 -2.86 -28.08 -7.36
C TRP A 322 -4.17 -27.87 -8.11
N LYS A 323 -5.30 -27.81 -7.39
CA LYS A 323 -6.60 -27.46 -7.97
C LYS A 323 -7.39 -26.58 -6.99
N PRO A 324 -8.20 -25.62 -7.48
CA PRO A 324 -9.13 -24.88 -6.64
C PRO A 324 -10.09 -25.83 -5.93
N LYS A 325 -10.40 -25.56 -4.66
CA LYS A 325 -11.30 -26.45 -3.92
C LYS A 325 -12.74 -26.18 -4.36
N PRO A 326 -13.56 -27.21 -4.68
CA PRO A 326 -14.95 -27.01 -5.12
C PRO A 326 -15.81 -26.19 -4.15
N ARG A 327 -15.50 -26.23 -2.84
CA ARG A 327 -16.20 -25.45 -1.80
C ARG A 327 -16.02 -23.93 -1.95
N TYR A 328 -14.93 -23.51 -2.60
CA TYR A 328 -14.60 -22.11 -2.85
C TYR A 328 -15.04 -21.64 -4.24
N HIS A 329 -15.81 -22.42 -4.99
CA HIS A 329 -16.40 -21.95 -6.24
C HIS A 329 -17.41 -20.81 -6.02
N ILE A 330 -17.44 -19.81 -6.91
CA ILE A 330 -18.25 -18.59 -6.75
C ILE A 330 -19.74 -18.89 -6.54
N LEU A 331 -20.31 -19.81 -7.32
CA LEU A 331 -21.73 -20.18 -7.18
C LEU A 331 -22.08 -20.79 -5.82
N ARG A 332 -21.11 -21.39 -5.11
CA ARG A 332 -21.29 -21.88 -3.73
C ARG A 332 -21.00 -20.78 -2.70
N ARG A 333 -20.03 -19.91 -2.97
CA ARG A 333 -19.68 -18.80 -2.06
C ARG A 333 -20.69 -17.66 -2.07
N LEU A 334 -21.51 -17.50 -3.12
CA LEU A 334 -22.58 -16.49 -3.18
C LEU A 334 -23.50 -16.53 -1.95
N LEU A 335 -23.76 -17.69 -1.36
CA LEU A 335 -24.49 -17.81 -0.10
C LEU A 335 -23.81 -17.01 1.03
N PHE A 336 -22.50 -17.16 1.18
CA PHE A 336 -21.72 -16.45 2.21
C PHE A 336 -21.63 -14.96 1.92
N LEU A 337 -21.47 -14.58 0.65
CA LEU A 337 -21.45 -13.18 0.23
C LEU A 337 -22.79 -12.49 0.55
N ASN A 338 -23.91 -13.15 0.23
CA ASN A 338 -25.24 -12.67 0.54
C ASN A 338 -25.44 -12.54 2.05
N GLU A 339 -25.03 -13.55 2.82
CA GLU A 339 -25.14 -13.53 4.27
C GLU A 339 -24.34 -12.35 4.87
N LYS A 340 -23.13 -12.08 4.39
CA LYS A 340 -22.34 -10.91 4.84
C LYS A 340 -22.99 -9.58 4.45
N MET A 341 -23.56 -9.50 3.25
CA MET A 341 -24.29 -8.32 2.80
C MET A 341 -25.53 -8.05 3.67
N ILE A 342 -26.26 -9.10 4.08
CA ILE A 342 -27.47 -9.00 4.91
C ILE A 342 -27.12 -8.71 6.37
N SER A 343 -26.25 -9.52 6.96
CA SER A 343 -25.91 -9.45 8.39
C SER A 343 -25.02 -8.26 8.74
N ARG A 344 -24.20 -7.77 7.79
CA ARG A 344 -23.21 -6.71 8.01
C ARG A 344 -23.13 -5.72 6.83
N PRO A 345 -24.23 -5.03 6.48
CA PRO A 345 -24.32 -4.22 5.27
C PRO A 345 -23.32 -3.06 5.24
N GLN A 346 -23.08 -2.39 6.38
CA GLN A 346 -22.14 -1.26 6.46
C GLN A 346 -20.69 -1.71 6.28
N GLU A 347 -20.27 -2.79 6.94
CA GLU A 347 -18.91 -3.34 6.80
C GLU A 347 -18.68 -3.85 5.38
N TRP A 348 -19.66 -4.56 4.82
CA TRP A 348 -19.63 -5.05 3.44
C TRP A 348 -19.50 -3.92 2.43
N ALA A 349 -20.33 -2.87 2.54
CA ALA A 349 -20.23 -1.69 1.68
C ALA A 349 -18.88 -0.98 1.85
N PHE A 350 -18.43 -0.75 3.09
CA PHE A 350 -17.15 -0.09 3.36
C PHE A 350 -15.96 -0.82 2.71
N ARG A 351 -15.85 -2.14 2.88
CA ARG A 351 -14.75 -2.93 2.30
C ARG A 351 -14.69 -2.83 0.79
N ASN A 352 -15.85 -2.88 0.13
CA ASN A 352 -15.94 -2.84 -1.33
C ASN A 352 -15.80 -1.42 -1.90
N GLU A 353 -16.38 -0.41 -1.25
CA GLU A 353 -16.34 0.97 -1.72
C GLU A 353 -15.01 1.67 -1.46
N THR A 354 -14.21 1.17 -0.51
CA THR A 354 -12.86 1.71 -0.31
C THR A 354 -12.00 1.58 -1.57
N PHE A 355 -12.26 0.62 -2.46
CA PHE A 355 -11.56 0.51 -3.74
C PHE A 355 -11.72 1.77 -4.60
N PHE A 356 -12.93 2.36 -4.66
CA PHE A 356 -13.20 3.59 -5.44
C PHE A 356 -12.43 4.79 -4.90
N LYS A 357 -12.23 4.86 -3.58
CA LYS A 357 -11.49 5.95 -2.93
C LYS A 357 -9.96 5.80 -3.00
N ARG A 358 -9.46 4.62 -3.38
CA ARG A 358 -8.04 4.23 -3.18
C ARG A 358 -7.12 4.53 -4.36
N VAL A 359 -7.63 5.00 -5.48
CA VAL A 359 -6.83 5.23 -6.69
C VAL A 359 -6.56 6.72 -6.88
N ALA A 360 -5.56 7.24 -6.18
CA ALA A 360 -4.79 8.43 -6.58
C ALA A 360 -3.62 8.65 -5.61
N TYR A 361 -2.43 8.89 -6.17
CA TYR A 361 -1.32 9.67 -5.64
C TYR A 361 -1.49 10.19 -4.18
N ARG A 362 -0.73 9.61 -3.24
CA ARG A 362 -0.85 9.95 -1.82
C ARG A 362 -0.05 11.20 -1.49
N LYS A 363 -0.74 12.34 -1.36
CA LYS A 363 -0.13 13.61 -0.93
C LYS A 363 0.69 13.49 0.37
N SER A 364 0.29 12.65 1.33
CA SER A 364 1.07 12.42 2.56
C SER A 364 2.46 11.82 2.33
N THR A 365 2.60 10.91 1.35
CA THR A 365 3.91 10.31 1.02
C THR A 365 4.81 11.35 0.40
N ILE A 366 4.28 12.19 -0.50
CA ILE A 366 5.04 13.29 -1.12
C ILE A 366 5.45 14.33 -0.08
N ILE A 367 4.53 14.69 0.83
CA ILE A 367 4.82 15.59 1.94
C ILE A 367 5.98 15.02 2.75
N TYR A 368 5.93 13.74 3.11
CA TYR A 368 7.02 13.10 3.84
C TYR A 368 8.33 13.05 3.05
N ASP A 369 8.32 12.69 1.77
CA ASP A 369 9.53 12.62 0.94
C ASP A 369 10.20 14.00 0.83
N ILE A 370 9.41 15.07 0.65
CA ILE A 370 9.92 16.45 0.63
C ILE A 370 10.47 16.85 2.01
N LEU A 371 9.81 16.46 3.10
CA LEU A 371 10.32 16.70 4.45
C LEU A 371 11.65 15.98 4.67
N ALA A 372 11.74 14.71 4.28
CA ALA A 372 12.99 13.95 4.39
C ALA A 372 14.13 14.60 3.61
N GLU A 373 13.87 15.12 2.40
CA GLU A 373 14.85 15.89 1.60
C GLU A 373 15.26 17.19 2.28
N LEU A 374 14.29 17.92 2.86
CA LEU A 374 14.51 19.24 3.45
C LEU A 374 14.90 19.19 4.93
N ARG A 375 15.15 18.01 5.52
CA ARG A 375 15.33 17.85 6.96
C ARG A 375 16.43 18.76 7.51
N GLU A 376 17.67 18.60 7.05
CA GLU A 376 18.82 19.36 7.57
C GLU A 376 18.67 20.88 7.33
N PRO A 377 18.28 21.36 6.13
CA PRO A 377 18.01 22.78 5.92
C PRO A 377 16.93 23.35 6.83
N LEU A 378 15.85 22.61 7.09
CA LEU A 378 14.76 23.08 7.95
C LEU A 378 15.15 23.09 9.41
N ILE A 379 15.87 22.08 9.89
CA ILE A 379 16.40 22.06 11.26
C ILE A 379 17.32 23.26 11.47
N ALA A 380 18.25 23.52 10.56
CA ALA A 380 19.13 24.69 10.63
C ALA A 380 18.34 26.02 10.64
N LYS A 381 17.28 26.12 9.82
CA LYS A 381 16.40 27.29 9.81
C LYS A 381 15.66 27.47 11.14
N ILE A 382 15.13 26.40 11.74
CA ILE A 382 14.43 26.47 13.04
C ILE A 382 15.40 26.89 14.14
N ILE A 383 16.62 26.33 14.19
CA ILE A 383 17.67 26.73 15.12
C ILE A 383 17.96 28.23 14.98
N GLY A 384 18.13 28.71 13.74
CA GLY A 384 18.37 30.13 13.47
C GLY A 384 17.25 31.04 13.96
N GLU A 385 15.98 30.63 13.82
CA GLU A 385 14.84 31.37 14.36
C GLU A 385 14.81 31.36 15.90
N VAL A 386 15.17 30.25 16.55
CA VAL A 386 15.20 30.15 18.02
C VAL A 386 16.28 31.06 18.63
N ILE A 387 17.45 31.16 18.00
CA ILE A 387 18.60 31.89 18.55
C ILE A 387 18.53 33.42 18.27
N ARG A 388 17.65 33.84 17.35
CA ARG A 388 17.47 35.25 16.97
C ARG A 388 17.18 36.15 18.18
N PRO A 389 17.86 37.31 18.32
CA PRO A 389 17.67 38.22 19.46
C PRO A 389 16.22 38.65 19.67
N GLU A 390 15.45 38.80 18.59
CA GLU A 390 14.05 39.25 18.65
C GLU A 390 13.13 38.20 19.30
N ASN A 391 13.53 36.93 19.30
CA ASN A 391 12.74 35.82 19.85
C ASN A 391 13.15 35.45 21.29
N ASP A 392 13.95 36.28 21.97
CA ASP A 392 14.39 36.02 23.36
C ASP A 392 13.21 35.82 24.33
N HIS A 393 12.17 36.63 24.17
CA HIS A 393 10.95 36.55 24.96
C HIS A 393 10.12 35.27 24.70
N ARG A 394 10.36 34.61 23.55
CA ARG A 394 9.65 33.40 23.11
C ARG A 394 10.37 32.13 23.50
N PHE A 395 11.71 32.15 23.42
CA PHE A 395 12.57 30.99 23.65
C PHE A 395 13.71 31.26 24.67
N PRO A 396 13.40 31.80 25.87
CA PRO A 396 14.42 32.26 26.82
C PRO A 396 15.34 31.14 27.33
N ASN A 397 14.85 29.91 27.45
CA ASN A 397 15.61 28.77 27.94
C ASN A 397 16.27 28.00 26.78
N TYR A 398 15.58 27.81 25.66
CA TYR A 398 16.16 27.14 24.49
C TYR A 398 17.36 27.89 23.91
N ARG A 399 17.40 29.22 24.02
CA ARG A 399 18.54 30.04 23.55
C ARG A 399 19.80 29.91 24.41
N LYS A 400 19.63 29.56 25.69
CA LYS A 400 20.73 29.29 26.65
C LYS A 400 21.22 27.85 26.59
N MET A 401 20.53 26.99 25.86
CA MET A 401 20.87 25.58 25.71
C MET A 401 22.12 25.40 24.84
N ASP A 402 22.89 24.37 25.15
CA ASP A 402 23.96 23.91 24.26
C ASP A 402 23.43 23.65 22.84
N HIS A 403 24.22 24.03 21.83
CA HIS A 403 23.80 24.00 20.43
C HIS A 403 23.49 22.59 19.93
N GLU A 404 24.28 21.58 20.32
CA GLU A 404 24.05 20.20 19.91
C GLU A 404 22.80 19.62 20.57
N LEU A 405 22.57 19.94 21.84
CA LEU A 405 21.36 19.54 22.54
C LEU A 405 20.11 20.20 21.92
N LEU A 406 20.16 21.49 21.62
CA LEU A 406 19.06 22.21 20.95
C LEU A 406 18.73 21.57 19.60
N LYS A 407 19.76 21.25 18.80
CA LYS A 407 19.59 20.55 17.52
C LYS A 407 18.87 19.21 17.68
N LEU A 408 19.24 18.40 18.68
CA LEU A 408 18.60 17.11 18.94
C LEU A 408 17.12 17.26 19.26
N TYR A 409 16.73 18.26 20.06
CA TYR A 409 15.33 18.50 20.40
C TYR A 409 14.49 18.98 19.22
N ILE A 410 15.03 19.90 18.43
CA ILE A 410 14.36 20.34 17.20
C ILE A 410 14.20 19.17 16.24
N THR A 411 15.22 18.30 16.15
CA THR A 411 15.14 17.07 15.35
C THR A 411 14.06 16.13 15.87
N TRP A 412 13.92 15.97 17.19
CA TRP A 412 12.86 15.15 17.78
C TRP A 412 11.46 15.68 17.42
N ASN A 413 11.20 16.98 17.64
CA ASN A 413 9.92 17.59 17.26
C ASN A 413 9.64 17.45 15.76
N TYR A 414 10.66 17.69 14.94
CA TYR A 414 10.57 17.54 13.49
C TYR A 414 10.17 16.12 13.10
N GLN A 415 10.86 15.12 13.65
CA GLN A 415 10.62 13.71 13.34
C GLN A 415 9.27 13.22 13.87
N LEU A 416 8.82 13.69 15.03
CA LEU A 416 7.50 13.37 15.56
C LEU A 416 6.39 13.82 14.59
N VAL A 417 6.49 15.04 14.05
CA VAL A 417 5.55 15.55 13.06
C VAL A 417 5.67 14.76 11.76
N ALA A 418 6.88 14.61 11.21
CA ALA A 418 7.12 13.93 9.93
C ALA A 418 6.63 12.47 9.95
N ALA A 419 6.91 11.73 11.03
CA ALA A 419 6.48 10.35 11.20
C ALA A 419 4.95 10.22 11.29
N SER A 420 4.28 11.15 11.99
CA SER A 420 2.82 11.19 12.07
C SER A 420 2.18 11.40 10.69
N VAL A 421 2.81 12.23 9.85
CA VAL A 421 2.38 12.44 8.45
C VAL A 421 2.58 11.19 7.59
N ARG A 422 3.74 10.54 7.68
CA ARG A 422 4.07 9.33 6.90
C ARG A 422 3.08 8.19 7.19
N ASN A 423 2.81 7.96 8.47
CA ASN A 423 1.96 6.87 8.95
C ASN A 423 0.47 7.20 8.91
N ARG A 424 0.11 8.48 8.80
CA ARG A 424 -1.25 9.01 9.00
C ARG A 424 -1.85 8.54 10.34
N ASP A 425 -0.99 8.43 11.33
CA ASP A 425 -1.32 7.93 12.65
C ASP A 425 -0.77 8.89 13.70
N ARG A 426 -1.66 9.40 14.53
CA ARG A 426 -1.34 10.33 15.61
C ARG A 426 -1.29 9.65 16.97
N ALA A 427 -1.57 8.34 17.04
CA ALA A 427 -1.63 7.61 18.30
C ALA A 427 -0.30 7.60 19.08
N MET A 428 0.82 7.88 18.42
CA MET A 428 2.13 7.99 19.08
C MET A 428 2.39 9.36 19.70
N ILE A 429 1.66 10.41 19.29
CA ILE A 429 1.90 11.78 19.74
C ILE A 429 1.81 11.91 21.27
N PRO A 430 0.76 11.40 21.95
CA PRO A 430 0.65 11.55 23.40
C PRO A 430 1.87 11.03 24.15
N ASN A 431 2.39 9.86 23.78
CA ASN A 431 3.53 9.26 24.47
C ASN A 431 4.81 10.09 24.32
N TYR A 432 5.12 10.58 23.12
CA TYR A 432 6.32 11.39 22.90
C TYR A 432 6.16 12.81 23.43
N ALA A 433 4.97 13.40 23.32
CA ALA A 433 4.65 14.71 23.90
C ALA A 433 4.83 14.68 25.41
N LYS A 434 4.30 13.66 26.10
CA LYS A 434 4.51 13.47 27.55
C LYS A 434 5.99 13.42 27.94
N LEU A 435 6.80 12.65 27.21
CA LEU A 435 8.25 12.58 27.47
C LEU A 435 8.93 13.94 27.31
N ILE A 436 8.56 14.74 26.30
CA ILE A 436 9.07 16.09 26.10
C ILE A 436 8.62 17.00 27.25
N ALA A 437 7.33 16.99 27.61
CA ALA A 437 6.77 17.82 28.66
C ALA A 437 7.43 17.54 30.02
N HIS A 438 7.49 16.27 30.44
CA HIS A 438 8.13 15.87 31.70
C HIS A 438 9.56 16.41 31.81
N ARG A 439 10.37 16.22 30.76
CA ARG A 439 11.76 16.68 30.80
C ARG A 439 11.87 18.19 30.83
N ARG A 440 11.09 18.88 30.01
CA ARG A 440 11.10 20.34 29.92
C ARG A 440 10.64 20.97 31.24
N PHE A 441 9.65 20.37 31.90
CA PHE A 441 9.20 20.78 33.21
C PHE A 441 10.31 20.68 34.27
N VAL A 442 11.01 19.53 34.33
CA VAL A 442 12.14 19.32 35.26
C VAL A 442 13.30 20.29 34.97
N GLU A 443 13.55 20.62 33.71
CA GLU A 443 14.58 21.59 33.31
C GLU A 443 14.14 23.06 33.49
N GLY A 444 12.95 23.32 34.05
CA GLY A 444 12.45 24.67 34.37
C GLY A 444 11.84 25.44 33.18
N PHE A 445 11.54 24.77 32.07
CA PHE A 445 10.88 25.37 30.91
C PHE A 445 9.39 25.56 31.18
N LYS A 446 8.82 26.65 30.69
CA LYS A 446 7.37 26.89 30.76
C LYS A 446 6.64 26.17 29.63
N ALA A 447 5.42 25.68 29.89
CA ALA A 447 4.57 25.02 28.88
C ALA A 447 4.47 25.83 27.58
N LYS A 448 4.24 27.15 27.71
CA LYS A 448 4.16 28.10 26.60
C LYS A 448 5.39 28.05 25.68
N GLU A 449 6.60 28.02 26.24
CA GLU A 449 7.85 28.01 25.47
C GLU A 449 8.00 26.69 24.68
N VAL A 450 7.68 25.55 25.30
CA VAL A 450 7.73 24.23 24.64
C VAL A 450 6.71 24.13 23.51
N LYS A 451 5.49 24.63 23.76
CA LYS A 451 4.43 24.73 22.77
C LYS A 451 4.83 25.59 21.58
N GLU A 452 5.42 26.76 21.83
CA GLU A 452 5.87 27.65 20.76
C GLU A 452 6.94 27.00 19.87
N LEU A 453 7.82 26.17 20.43
CA LEU A 453 8.82 25.45 19.64
C LEU A 453 8.16 24.41 18.70
N MET A 454 7.14 23.71 19.18
CA MET A 454 6.36 22.77 18.38
C MET A 454 5.67 23.47 17.20
N PHE A 455 5.02 24.61 17.45
CA PHE A 455 4.38 25.40 16.39
C PHE A 455 5.38 26.06 15.43
N LEU A 456 6.53 26.52 15.92
CA LEU A 456 7.60 27.05 15.06
C LEU A 456 8.10 25.97 14.09
N THR A 457 8.30 24.75 14.61
CA THR A 457 8.71 23.59 13.80
C THR A 457 7.68 23.32 12.70
N ALA A 458 6.41 23.18 13.07
CA ALA A 458 5.33 22.87 12.15
C ALA A 458 5.06 23.97 11.12
N THR A 459 5.09 25.24 11.55
CA THR A 459 4.90 26.40 10.65
C THR A 459 6.05 26.50 9.65
N THR A 460 7.27 26.23 10.09
CA THR A 460 8.46 26.20 9.21
C THR A 460 8.37 25.08 8.18
N MET A 461 7.95 23.87 8.59
CA MET A 461 7.68 22.75 7.69
C MET A 461 6.59 23.10 6.68
N LYS A 462 5.44 23.63 7.13
CA LYS A 462 4.31 24.05 6.28
C LYS A 462 4.75 25.06 5.22
N ASN A 463 5.42 26.13 5.61
CA ASN A 463 5.80 27.20 4.69
C ASN A 463 6.74 26.70 3.59
N SER A 464 7.70 25.85 3.95
CA SER A 464 8.62 25.23 2.99
C SER A 464 7.94 24.21 2.07
N LEU A 465 6.96 23.46 2.59
CA LEU A 465 6.14 22.55 1.78
C LEU A 465 5.29 23.31 0.76
N LEU A 466 4.65 24.42 1.15
CA LEU A 466 3.80 25.22 0.26
C LEU A 466 4.60 26.03 -0.77
N ALA A 467 5.91 26.21 -0.57
CA ALA A 467 6.80 26.79 -1.57
C ALA A 467 7.07 25.82 -2.75
N ARG A 468 6.85 24.51 -2.57
CA ARG A 468 7.07 23.50 -3.61
C ARG A 468 5.92 23.50 -4.61
N GLN A 469 6.24 23.47 -5.90
CA GLN A 469 5.26 23.54 -6.97
C GLN A 469 4.27 22.37 -6.93
N GLU A 470 4.74 21.20 -6.50
CA GLU A 470 3.97 19.95 -6.39
C GLU A 470 2.86 20.01 -5.31
N LEU A 471 2.94 20.97 -4.39
CA LEU A 471 2.01 21.10 -3.26
C LEU A 471 1.23 22.42 -3.23
N LYS A 472 1.32 23.25 -4.27
CA LYS A 472 0.58 24.53 -4.36
C LYS A 472 -0.93 24.36 -4.15
N ASP A 473 -1.52 23.33 -4.76
CA ASP A 473 -2.96 23.01 -4.62
C ASP A 473 -3.25 22.03 -3.47
N ALA A 474 -2.36 21.94 -2.48
CA ALA A 474 -2.46 21.01 -1.36
C ALA A 474 -2.53 21.71 0.00
N LYS A 475 -2.75 23.03 0.05
CA LYS A 475 -2.75 23.83 1.29
C LYS A 475 -3.52 23.18 2.43
N GLN A 476 -4.80 22.86 2.21
CA GLN A 476 -5.64 22.22 3.24
C GLN A 476 -5.03 20.90 3.74
N ARG A 477 -4.51 20.04 2.84
CA ARG A 477 -3.92 18.77 3.27
C ARG A 477 -2.60 18.97 4.03
N VAL A 478 -1.78 19.94 3.63
CA VAL A 478 -0.54 20.27 4.37
C VAL A 478 -0.91 20.76 5.77
N ASP A 479 -1.93 21.61 5.89
CA ASP A 479 -2.43 22.09 7.17
C ASP A 479 -2.96 20.94 8.05
N ASP A 480 -3.80 20.08 7.48
CA ASP A 480 -4.34 18.90 8.15
C ASP A 480 -3.23 17.94 8.60
N TYR A 481 -2.13 17.80 7.86
CA TYR A 481 -1.07 16.87 8.23
C TYR A 481 -0.06 17.46 9.20
N ILE A 482 0.31 18.72 9.04
CA ILE A 482 1.41 19.36 9.77
C ILE A 482 0.88 20.13 10.97
N ILE A 483 -0.01 21.10 10.74
CA ILE A 483 -0.48 22.02 11.79
C ILE A 483 -1.39 21.29 12.78
N MET A 484 -2.32 20.47 12.30
CA MET A 484 -3.18 19.71 13.21
C MET A 484 -2.35 18.74 14.07
N THR A 485 -1.31 18.10 13.52
CA THR A 485 -0.40 17.24 14.29
C THR A 485 0.35 18.02 15.37
N ALA A 486 0.80 19.23 15.07
CA ALA A 486 1.43 20.11 16.05
C ALA A 486 0.46 20.59 17.13
N GLN A 487 -0.80 20.87 16.77
CA GLN A 487 -1.85 21.19 17.74
C GLN A 487 -2.10 20.03 18.70
N PHE A 488 -2.28 18.81 18.19
CA PHE A 488 -2.42 17.61 19.02
C PHE A 488 -1.24 17.44 19.98
N ALA A 489 -0.01 17.67 19.51
CA ALA A 489 1.17 17.60 20.36
C ALA A 489 1.22 18.73 21.40
N ALA A 490 0.80 19.94 21.02
CA ALA A 490 0.73 21.10 21.91
C ALA A 490 -0.28 20.89 23.04
N ASP A 491 -1.49 20.40 22.72
CA ASP A 491 -2.52 20.15 23.72
C ASP A 491 -2.06 19.08 24.72
N GLU A 492 -1.48 17.97 24.24
CA GLU A 492 -0.90 16.93 25.12
C GLU A 492 0.27 17.43 25.97
N LEU A 493 1.07 18.37 25.46
CA LEU A 493 2.12 19.03 26.24
C LEU A 493 1.49 19.86 27.37
N GLU A 494 0.50 20.69 27.06
CA GLU A 494 -0.18 21.53 28.06
C GLU A 494 -0.88 20.70 29.13
N ASP A 495 -1.65 19.66 28.73
CA ASP A 495 -2.28 18.72 29.67
C ASP A 495 -1.27 18.08 30.63
N THR A 496 -0.11 17.67 30.09
CA THR A 496 0.95 17.06 30.91
C THR A 496 1.57 18.06 31.89
N TYR A 497 1.74 19.32 31.46
CA TYR A 497 2.23 20.39 32.32
C TYR A 497 1.24 20.70 33.45
N GLU A 498 -0.05 20.81 33.16
CA GLU A 498 -1.10 21.01 34.17
C GLU A 498 -1.10 19.87 35.20
N MET A 499 -0.94 18.62 34.74
CA MET A 499 -0.81 17.46 35.64
C MET A 499 0.42 17.55 36.55
N LEU A 500 1.57 17.94 36.01
CA LEU A 500 2.84 18.08 36.74
C LEU A 500 2.85 19.25 37.72
N GLU A 501 2.16 20.34 37.40
CA GLU A 501 1.97 21.47 38.31
C GLU A 501 1.04 21.10 39.47
N ALA A 502 0.01 20.30 39.21
CA ALA A 502 -0.91 19.80 40.23
C ALA A 502 -0.30 18.70 41.11
N HIS A 503 0.59 17.86 40.56
CA HIS A 503 1.26 16.76 41.24
C HIS A 503 2.77 16.76 40.93
N PRO A 504 3.57 17.55 41.66
CA PRO A 504 5.00 17.70 41.40
C PRO A 504 5.75 16.35 41.45
N PRO A 505 6.78 16.13 40.60
CA PRO A 505 7.46 14.84 40.44
C PRO A 505 8.16 14.25 41.67
N GLU A 506 8.20 14.95 42.81
CA GLU A 506 8.76 14.41 44.06
C GLU A 506 8.00 13.15 44.54
N GLU A 507 6.77 12.91 44.05
CA GLU A 507 5.99 11.69 44.30
C GLU A 507 6.05 10.62 43.19
N MET A 508 6.66 10.89 42.02
CA MET A 508 6.71 9.96 40.87
C MET A 508 8.14 9.72 40.38
N ALA A 509 8.71 8.56 40.78
CA ALA A 509 9.97 7.97 40.33
C ALA A 509 11.23 8.86 40.47
N SER A 510 12.19 8.42 41.30
CA SER A 510 13.45 9.13 41.59
C SER A 510 14.11 9.70 40.33
N ILE A 511 14.60 10.94 40.41
CA ILE A 511 15.32 11.70 39.37
C ILE A 511 16.35 10.84 38.61
N ALA A 512 17.03 9.91 39.28
CA ALA A 512 17.97 8.95 38.68
C ALA A 512 17.33 8.01 37.62
N THR A 513 16.07 7.61 37.80
CA THR A 513 15.30 6.77 36.86
C THR A 513 14.94 7.56 35.61
N ILE A 514 14.61 8.84 35.77
CA ILE A 514 14.28 9.78 34.67
C ILE A 514 15.55 10.17 33.91
N GLU A 515 16.67 10.44 34.58
CA GLU A 515 17.98 10.66 33.96
C GLU A 515 18.45 9.43 33.16
N SER A 516 18.25 8.22 33.70
CA SER A 516 18.57 6.96 33.00
C SER A 516 17.75 6.75 31.72
N LEU A 517 16.57 7.37 31.61
CA LEU A 517 15.66 7.33 30.46
C LEU A 517 15.92 8.47 29.46
N THR A 518 16.73 9.48 29.80
CA THR A 518 16.79 10.75 29.05
C THR A 518 18.20 11.31 28.79
N SER A 519 19.27 10.53 28.96
CA SER A 519 20.61 10.90 28.47
C SER A 519 20.61 11.34 26.98
N SER A 520 21.64 12.10 26.55
CA SER A 520 21.80 12.48 25.14
C SER A 520 21.82 11.26 24.20
N GLU A 521 22.27 10.12 24.71
CA GLU A 521 22.27 8.84 24.01
C GLU A 521 20.85 8.25 23.87
N ASN A 522 19.98 8.42 24.88
CA ASN A 522 18.57 8.06 24.78
C ASN A 522 17.77 8.99 23.86
N LEU A 523 18.10 10.28 23.81
CA LEU A 523 17.51 11.20 22.81
C LEU A 523 17.81 10.74 21.39
N LYS A 524 19.08 10.39 21.12
CA LYS A 524 19.46 9.78 19.85
C LYS A 524 18.70 8.47 19.61
N GLN A 525 18.50 7.66 20.65
CA GLN A 525 17.71 6.43 20.54
C GLN A 525 16.24 6.70 20.24
N ILE A 526 15.61 7.71 20.84
CA ILE A 526 14.22 8.10 20.57
C ILE A 526 14.07 8.64 19.14
N VAL A 527 15.01 9.48 18.69
CA VAL A 527 15.05 9.96 17.30
C VAL A 527 15.20 8.78 16.35
N ARG A 528 16.11 7.83 16.64
CA ARG A 528 16.25 6.57 15.89
C ARG A 528 14.95 5.75 15.92
N GLN A 529 14.28 5.63 17.06
CA GLN A 529 13.00 4.92 17.16
C GLN A 529 11.90 5.58 16.34
N LEU A 530 11.81 6.91 16.30
CA LEU A 530 10.85 7.63 15.45
C LEU A 530 11.18 7.48 13.96
N GLU A 531 12.46 7.45 13.64
CA GLU A 531 12.99 7.12 12.32
C GLU A 531 12.67 5.66 11.94
N ASP A 532 12.71 4.73 12.90
CA ASP A 532 12.41 3.30 12.72
C ASP A 532 10.90 3.01 12.70
N VAL A 533 10.08 3.82 13.39
CA VAL A 533 8.59 3.77 13.34
C VAL A 533 8.08 4.20 11.96
N CYS A 534 8.89 4.95 11.21
CA CYS A 534 8.67 5.17 9.78
C CYS A 534 9.04 3.95 8.92
N GLY A 535 9.52 2.87 9.54
CA GLY A 535 10.09 1.69 8.91
C GLY A 535 11.47 2.01 8.37
N ASP A 536 12.49 1.91 9.24
CA ASP A 536 13.93 2.04 8.99
C ASP A 536 14.32 3.30 8.19
N SER A 537 15.06 4.23 8.78
CA SER A 537 15.60 5.39 8.06
C SER A 537 16.55 4.96 6.92
N LEU A 538 15.95 4.72 5.76
CA LEU A 538 16.60 4.45 4.48
C LEU A 538 17.43 5.65 3.97
N SER A 539 17.44 6.77 4.70
CA SER A 539 18.11 8.02 4.34
C SER A 539 19.32 8.36 5.21
N ASN A 540 19.48 7.82 6.43
CA ASN A 540 20.59 8.21 7.33
C ASN A 540 21.86 7.33 7.25
N GLN A 541 21.92 6.31 6.40
CA GLN A 541 23.14 5.47 6.23
C GLN A 541 23.96 5.76 4.97
N LEU A 542 23.69 6.86 4.25
CA LEU A 542 24.45 7.27 3.07
C LEU A 542 25.63 8.22 3.38
N SER A 543 26.22 8.14 4.57
CA SER A 543 27.46 8.87 4.90
C SER A 543 28.75 8.06 4.69
N GLY A 544 28.66 6.83 4.15
CA GLY A 544 29.82 6.07 3.69
C GLY A 544 29.77 5.90 2.17
N GLU A 545 30.90 6.13 1.48
CA GLU A 545 31.05 5.79 0.07
C GLU A 545 30.76 4.29 -0.16
N VAL A 546 29.56 3.95 -0.60
CA VAL A 546 29.24 2.59 -1.03
C VAL A 546 29.69 2.43 -2.48
N THR A 547 30.90 1.93 -2.67
CA THR A 547 31.43 1.54 -4.00
C THR A 547 30.92 0.15 -4.37
N PHE A 548 29.93 0.06 -5.26
CA PHE A 548 29.51 -1.20 -5.87
C PHE A 548 30.52 -1.60 -6.98
N LYS A 549 31.59 -2.32 -6.63
CA LYS A 549 32.65 -2.69 -7.59
C LYS A 549 32.30 -3.82 -8.57
N ASP A 550 31.21 -4.57 -8.37
CA ASP A 550 30.97 -5.79 -9.17
C ASP A 550 29.92 -5.68 -10.29
N TYR A 551 29.34 -4.51 -10.55
CA TYR A 551 28.32 -4.37 -11.60
C TYR A 551 28.36 -3.02 -12.33
N GLY A 552 29.46 -2.73 -13.03
CA GLY A 552 29.50 -1.96 -14.30
C GLY A 552 28.77 -0.61 -14.44
N VAL A 553 28.27 0.00 -13.37
CA VAL A 553 27.60 1.31 -13.39
C VAL A 553 28.20 2.18 -12.30
N LEU A 554 29.13 3.06 -12.70
CA LEU A 554 29.63 4.15 -11.88
C LEU A 554 28.53 5.20 -11.73
N ILE A 555 27.79 5.17 -10.61
CA ILE A 555 26.97 6.32 -10.20
C ILE A 555 27.85 7.21 -9.32
N LYS A 556 28.53 8.18 -9.94
CA LYS A 556 29.10 9.32 -9.18
C LYS A 556 27.94 10.20 -8.73
N LEU A 557 27.64 10.18 -7.42
CA LEU A 557 26.81 11.20 -6.79
C LEU A 557 27.59 12.53 -6.87
N LYS A 558 27.11 13.48 -7.67
CA LYS A 558 27.63 14.86 -7.62
C LYS A 558 27.22 15.46 -6.28
N THR A 559 28.16 15.56 -5.35
CA THR A 559 28.08 16.49 -4.25
C THR A 559 28.07 17.90 -4.84
N GLN A 560 26.99 18.64 -4.60
CA GLN A 560 26.90 20.05 -4.90
C GLN A 560 27.72 20.81 -3.84
N ASN A 561 29.03 20.78 -3.98
CA ASN A 561 29.96 21.71 -3.34
C ASN A 561 31.28 21.61 -4.11
N ASP A 562 31.37 22.40 -5.18
CA ASP A 562 32.62 22.96 -5.70
C ASP A 562 32.26 23.95 -6.82
N ARG A 563 31.82 25.14 -6.39
CA ARG A 563 31.93 26.39 -7.17
C ARG A 563 32.18 27.54 -6.21
N LYS A 564 33.43 27.66 -5.78
CA LYS A 564 34.10 28.93 -5.46
C LYS A 564 35.60 28.78 -5.72
N MET A 565 36.00 29.01 -6.96
CA MET A 565 36.90 30.08 -7.39
C MET A 565 36.79 30.23 -8.91
#